data_AF-A0AAU7A4L9-F1
#
_entry.id   AF-A0AAU7A4L9-F1
#
_cell.length_a   1.000
_cell.length_b   1.000
_cell.length_c   1.000
_cell.angle_alpha   90.00
_cell.angle_beta   90.00
_cell.angle_gamma   90.00
#
_symmetry.space_group_name_H-M   'P 1'
#
loop_
_entity.id
_entity.type
_entity.pdbx_description
1 polymer ?
#
loop_
_entity_poly.entity_id
_entity_poly.type
_entity_poly.pdbx_seq_one_letter_code
_entity_poly.pdbx_strand_id
1 'polypeptide(L)' 'MLNYTLLNERNGDAFDMAFKNEQILQQYLEANENIKIVGSSKAYLPTRHIRMKSEQQIAE' A
#
# COMPACT_ATOMS: atom_id res chain seq x y z
N MET A 1 0.67 3.10 12.56
CA MET A 1 -0.32 2.29 11.82
C MET A 1 0.43 1.44 10.83
N LEU A 2 0.14 0.14 10.80
CA LEU A 2 0.77 -0.82 9.90
C LEU A 2 -0.18 -1.08 8.74
N ASN A 3 0.23 -0.75 7.52
CA ASN A 3 -0.60 -0.93 6.33
C ASN A 3 -0.15 -2.20 5.60
N TYR A 4 -1.08 -3.10 5.35
CA TYR A 4 -0.84 -4.35 4.64
C TYR A 4 -1.78 -4.47 3.45
N THR A 5 -1.26 -5.03 2.38
CA THR A 5 -2.06 -5.53 1.27
C THR A 5 -2.43 -6.98 1.56
N LEU A 6 -3.72 -7.26 1.56
CA LEU A 6 -4.32 -8.55 1.86
C LEU A 6 -4.93 -9.14 0.59
N LEU A 7 -4.87 -10.46 0.47
CA LEU A 7 -5.50 -11.23 -0.59
C LEU A 7 -6.56 -12.13 0.02
N ASN A 8 -7.78 -12.07 -0.52
CA ASN A 8 -8.84 -13.04 -0.26
C ASN A 8 -8.71 -14.19 -1.24
N GLU A 9 -8.21 -15.33 -0.78
CA GLU A 9 -8.01 -16.51 -1.61
C GLU A 9 -9.34 -17.14 -2.08
N ARG A 10 -10.46 -16.85 -1.41
CA ARG A 10 -11.77 -17.40 -1.79
C ARG A 10 -12.28 -16.82 -3.11
N ASN A 11 -12.01 -15.55 -3.38
CA ASN A 11 -12.54 -14.86 -4.57
C ASN A 11 -11.46 -14.15 -5.41
N GLY A 12 -10.21 -14.12 -4.95
CA GLY A 12 -9.09 -13.49 -5.63
C GLY A 12 -8.98 -11.98 -5.40
N ASP A 13 -9.80 -11.39 -4.55
CA ASP A 13 -9.79 -9.94 -4.33
C ASP A 13 -8.59 -9.52 -3.47
N ALA A 14 -7.91 -8.44 -3.89
CA ALA A 14 -6.84 -7.80 -3.13
C ALA A 14 -7.28 -6.44 -2.59
N PHE A 15 -6.95 -6.14 -1.33
CA PHE A 15 -7.31 -4.88 -0.67
C PHE A 15 -6.28 -4.46 0.38
N ASP A 16 -6.21 -3.15 0.64
CA ASP A 16 -5.34 -2.60 1.67
C ASP A 16 -6.09 -2.40 3.00
N MET A 17 -5.45 -2.75 4.10
CA MET A 17 -5.99 -2.56 5.44
C MET A 17 -4.92 -2.05 6.41
N ALA A 18 -5.32 -1.11 7.27
CA ALA A 18 -4.47 -0.52 8.29
C ALA A 18 -4.77 -1.11 9.67
N PHE A 19 -3.73 -1.59 10.35
CA PHE A 19 -3.82 -2.16 11.69
C PHE A 19 -3.11 -1.27 12.72
N LYS A 20 -3.63 -1.25 13.95
CA LYS A 20 -3.03 -0.47 15.04
C LYS A 20 -1.74 -1.10 15.56
N ASN A 21 -1.70 -2.43 15.65
CA ASN A 21 -0.56 -3.22 16.11
C ASN A 21 -0.61 -4.63 15.46
N GLU A 22 0.45 -5.41 15.65
CA GLU A 22 0.55 -6.77 15.10
C GLU A 22 -0.41 -7.76 15.76
N GLN A 23 -0.78 -7.58 17.02
CA GLN A 23 -1.74 -8.46 17.70
C GLN A 23 -3.12 -8.45 17.02
N ILE A 24 -3.62 -7.27 16.65
CA ILE A 24 -4.91 -7.14 15.96
C ILE A 24 -4.83 -7.74 14.54
N LEU A 25 -3.70 -7.60 13.87
CA LEU A 25 -3.46 -8.25 12.58
C LEU A 25 -3.56 -9.78 12.72
N GLN A 26 -2.90 -10.37 13.72
CA GLN A 26 -2.95 -11.82 13.95
C GLN A 26 -4.37 -12.30 14.24
N GLN A 27 -5.08 -11.62 15.16
CA GLN A 27 -6.49 -11.94 15.46
C GLN A 27 -7.38 -11.88 14.21
N TYR A 28 -7.14 -10.91 13.33
CA TYR A 28 -7.91 -10.78 12.09
C TYR A 28 -7.65 -11.94 11.12
N LEU A 29 -6.38 -12.39 11.00
CA LEU A 29 -6.02 -13.52 10.15
C LEU A 29 -6.54 -14.84 10.70
N GLU A 30 -6.50 -15.04 12.01
CA GLU A 30 -7.07 -16.21 12.69
C GLU A 30 -8.59 -16.29 12.50
N ALA A 31 -9.28 -15.15 12.52
CA ALA A 31 -10.72 -15.10 12.29
C ALA A 31 -11.11 -15.28 10.81
N ASN A 32 -10.16 -15.11 9.88
CA ASN A 32 -10.42 -15.14 8.44
C ASN A 32 -9.41 -16.03 7.72
N GLU A 33 -9.63 -17.35 7.78
CA GLU A 33 -8.72 -18.37 7.23
C GLU A 33 -8.40 -18.22 5.73
N ASN A 34 -9.25 -17.52 4.97
CA ASN A 34 -9.08 -17.30 3.53
C ASN A 34 -8.31 -16.02 3.20
N ILE A 35 -7.85 -15.27 4.20
CA ILE A 35 -7.11 -14.03 4.01
C ILE A 35 -5.62 -14.26 4.22
N LYS A 36 -4.79 -13.83 3.27
CA LYS A 36 -3.33 -13.84 3.37
C LYS A 36 -2.73 -12.45 3.22
N ILE A 37 -1.61 -12.23 3.89
CA ILE A 37 -0.79 -11.02 3.69
C ILE A 37 0.04 -11.22 2.42
N VAL A 38 -0.07 -10.27 1.49
CA VAL A 38 0.71 -10.24 0.25
C VAL A 38 1.96 -9.37 0.41
N GLY A 39 1.87 -8.32 1.22
CA GLY A 39 2.99 -7.44 1.50
C GLY A 39 2.61 -6.27 2.41
N SER A 40 3.63 -5.53 2.84
CA SER A 40 3.42 -4.23 3.48
C SER A 40 3.09 -3.20 2.40
N SER A 41 1.97 -2.49 2.55
CA SER A 41 1.57 -1.44 1.65
C SER A 41 2.41 -0.20 1.97
N LYS A 42 3.60 -0.12 1.38
CA LYS A 42 4.41 1.09 1.40
C LYS A 42 3.83 2.05 0.37
N ALA A 43 2.94 2.92 0.82
CA ALA A 43 2.48 4.08 0.07
C ALA A 43 3.60 5.13 -0.05
N TYR A 44 4.72 4.77 -0.68
CA TYR A 44 5.73 5.72 -1.10
C TYR A 44 5.77 5.72 -2.61
N LEU A 45 4.80 6.44 -3.20
CA LEU A 45 4.95 6.93 -4.56
C LEU A 45 5.89 8.14 -4.45
N PRO A 46 7.12 8.09 -4.97
CA PRO A 46 7.96 9.28 -5.02
C PRO A 46 7.21 10.32 -5.83
N THR A 47 6.82 11.43 -5.19
CA THR A 47 6.35 12.61 -5.92
C THR A 47 7.46 13.00 -6.88
N ARG A 48 7.25 12.70 -8.16
CA ARG A 48 8.10 13.16 -9.25
C ARG A 48 7.97 14.67 -9.27
N HIS A 49 8.82 15.38 -8.53
CA HIS A 49 8.94 16.82 -8.60
C HIS A 49 9.55 17.14 -9.96
N ILE A 50 8.74 17.11 -11.03
CA ILE A 50 9.13 17.75 -12.28
C ILE A 50 9.08 19.24 -11.94
N ARG A 51 10.24 19.83 -11.63
CA ARG A 51 10.41 21.26 -11.80
C ARG A 51 10.18 21.51 -13.28
N MET A 52 9.02 22.04 -13.65
CA MET A 52 8.88 22.75 -14.91
C MET A 52 9.97 23.82 -14.90
N LYS A 53 11.07 23.59 -15.62
CA LYS A 53 11.93 24.68 -16.02
C LYS A 53 11.09 25.53 -16.96
N SER A 54 10.76 26.74 -16.55
CA SER A 54 10.08 27.72 -17.39
C SER A 54 10.82 27.82 -18.72
N GLU A 55 10.07 27.94 -19.82
CA GLU A 55 10.52 27.94 -21.21
C GLU A 55 11.53 29.05 -21.59
N GLN A 56 12.03 29.83 -20.62
CA GLN A 56 12.91 30.98 -20.83
C GLN A 56 14.39 30.65 -21.05
N GLN A 57 14.80 29.37 -21.10
CA GLN A 57 16.21 28.98 -21.34
C GLN A 57 16.43 28.20 -22.65
N ILE A 58 15.43 28.13 -23.52
CA ILE A 58 15.56 27.53 -24.87
C ILE A 58 15.62 28.66 -25.92
N ALA A 59 16.43 29.69 -25.66
CA ALA A 59 16.76 30.73 -26.63
C ALA A 59 17.97 31.55 -26.14
N GLU A 60 19.14 30.92 -26.10
CA GLU A 60 20.43 31.59 -26.33
C GLU A 60 21.33 30.66 -27.17
#